data_AF-A0A5B7DEX7-F1
#
_entry.id   AF-A0A5B7DEX7-F1
#
_cell.length_a   1.000
_cell.length_b   1.000
_cell.length_c   1.000
_cell.angle_alpha   90.00
_cell.angle_beta   90.00
_cell.angle_gamma   90.00
#
_symmetry.space_group_name_H-M   'P 1'
#
loop_
_entity.id
_entity.type
_entity.pdbx_description
1 polymer ?
#
loop_
_entity_poly.entity_id
_entity_poly.type
_entity_poly.pdbx_seq_one_letter_code
_entity_poly.pdbx_strand_id
1 'polypeptide(L)'
;MQSSLDEATDPWGVKVERVEIKDVRLPVQLQRAMAAEAEAAREARAKVIAAEGEQRASRALKEAAEVINESPAALQLRYLQTLNTVSAEKNSTIIFPVPIDFIQHYMRK
;
A
#
# COMPACT_ATOMS: atom_id res chain seq x y z
N MET A 1 14.63 34.61 13.52
CA MET A 1 15.45 35.07 12.38
C MET A 1 14.92 36.38 11.83
N GLN A 2 13.64 36.47 11.42
CA GLN A 2 13.02 37.75 11.04
C GLN A 2 13.08 38.80 12.16
N SER A 3 12.67 38.45 13.38
CA SER A 3 12.70 39.35 14.54
C SER A 3 14.09 39.91 14.86
N SER A 4 15.12 39.06 14.75
CA SER A 4 16.51 39.44 15.03
C SER A 4 17.09 40.41 13.99
N LEU A 5 16.59 40.35 12.75
CA LEU A 5 17.02 41.25 11.67
C LEU A 5 16.27 42.58 11.74
N ASP A 6 14.97 42.55 12.06
CA ASP A 6 14.13 43.74 12.23
C ASP A 6 14.68 44.65 13.36
N GLU A 7 14.96 44.06 14.52
CA GLU A 7 15.55 44.77 15.69
C GLU A 7 16.92 45.40 15.38
N ALA A 8 17.72 44.76 14.51
CA ALA A 8 19.02 45.29 14.10
C ALA A 8 18.91 46.44 13.08
N THR A 9 17.81 46.53 12.32
CA THR A 9 17.58 47.55 11.28
C THR A 9 16.72 48.73 11.74
N ASP A 10 16.08 48.62 12.92
CA ASP A 10 15.29 49.69 13.54
C ASP A 10 16.05 51.03 13.69
N PRO A 11 17.35 51.07 14.09
CA PRO A 11 18.10 52.33 14.17
C PRO A 11 18.30 53.03 12.83
N TRP A 12 18.17 52.31 11.72
CA TRP A 12 18.28 52.84 10.36
C TRP A 12 16.91 53.21 9.76
N GLY A 13 15.82 53.00 10.51
CA GLY A 13 14.46 53.31 10.06
C GLY A 13 13.94 52.39 8.97
N VAL A 14 14.49 51.17 8.84
CA VAL A 14 14.11 50.19 7.83
C VAL A 14 13.34 49.05 8.49
N LYS A 15 12.14 48.74 7.98
CA LYS A 15 11.28 47.65 8.45
C LYS A 15 11.43 46.40 7.58
N VAL A 16 11.66 45.24 8.18
CA VAL A 16 11.89 43.98 7.46
C VAL A 16 10.57 43.21 7.27
N GLU A 17 10.04 43.18 6.05
CA GLU A 17 8.75 42.51 5.76
C GLU A 17 8.84 40.98 5.64
N ARG A 18 9.95 40.45 5.10
CA ARG A 18 10.12 39.01 4.84
C ARG A 18 11.58 38.61 4.82
N VAL A 19 11.88 37.46 5.42
CA VAL A 19 13.21 36.84 5.35
C VAL A 19 13.06 35.46 4.74
N GLU A 20 13.77 35.22 3.64
CA GLU A 20 13.80 33.93 2.95
C GLU A 20 15.25 33.45 2.81
N ILE A 21 15.44 32.13 2.93
CA ILE A 21 16.74 31.51 2.69
C ILE A 21 16.88 31.30 1.19
N LYS A 22 17.88 31.95 0.58
CA LYS A 22 18.09 31.92 -0.87
C LYS A 22 18.86 30.69 -1.36
N ASP A 23 19.93 30.30 -0.66
CA ASP A 23 20.77 29.16 -1.03
C ASP A 23 21.41 28.56 0.23
N VAL A 24 21.47 27.23 0.31
CA VAL A 24 22.17 26.50 1.35
C VAL A 24 23.10 25.51 0.66
N ARG A 25 24.40 25.74 0.80
CA ARG A 25 25.42 24.89 0.18
C ARG A 25 25.94 23.87 1.17
N LEU A 26 25.65 22.61 0.90
CA LEU A 26 26.23 21.48 1.61
C LEU A 26 27.44 20.94 0.84
N PRO A 27 28.50 20.46 1.53
CA PRO A 27 29.58 19.76 0.86
C PRO A 27 29.05 18.54 0.09
N VAL A 28 29.53 18.34 -1.14
CA VAL A 28 29.06 17.25 -2.03
C VAL A 28 29.21 15.87 -1.38
N GLN A 29 30.25 15.67 -0.57
CA GLN A 29 30.47 14.41 0.16
C GLN A 29 29.35 14.14 1.18
N LEU A 30 28.94 15.16 1.94
CA LEU A 30 27.89 15.04 2.94
C LEU A 30 26.51 14.87 2.29
N GLN A 31 26.25 15.58 1.18
CA GLN A 31 25.00 15.43 0.44
C GLN A 31 24.82 14.00 -0.07
N ARG A 32 25.89 13.36 -0.58
CA ARG A 32 25.85 11.96 -1.03
C ARG A 32 25.64 10.98 0.12
N ALA A 33 26.35 11.16 1.23
CA ALA A 33 26.20 10.31 2.41
C ALA A 33 24.77 10.39 2.98
N MET A 34 24.23 11.61 3.10
CA MET A 34 22.88 11.86 3.58
C MET A 34 21.81 11.28 2.62
N ALA A 35 22.02 11.38 1.31
CA ALA A 35 21.11 10.79 0.33
C ALA A 35 21.09 9.25 0.44
N ALA A 36 22.26 8.62 0.55
CA ALA A 36 22.38 7.17 0.70
C ALA A 36 21.73 6.66 2.00
N GLU A 37 21.93 7.37 3.11
CA GLU A 37 21.30 7.05 4.39
C GLU A 37 19.77 7.20 4.32
N ALA A 38 19.29 8.29 3.72
CA ALA A 38 17.86 8.55 3.55
C ALA A 38 17.19 7.48 2.66
N GLU A 39 17.86 7.04 1.60
CA GLU A 39 17.38 5.96 0.73
C GLU A 39 17.31 4.62 1.47
N ALA A 40 18.37 4.24 2.17
CA ALA A 40 18.40 3.00 2.96
C ALA A 40 17.30 2.99 4.05
N ALA A 41 17.12 4.11 4.76
CA ALA A 41 16.07 4.25 5.76
C ALA A 41 14.66 4.17 5.14
N ARG A 42 14.48 4.73 3.94
CA ARG A 42 13.20 4.67 3.21
C ARG A 42 12.90 3.25 2.75
N GLU A 43 13.87 2.53 2.20
CA GLU A 43 13.70 1.15 1.77
C GLU A 43 13.40 0.22 2.94
N ALA A 44 14.11 0.37 4.05
CA ALA A 44 13.87 -0.41 5.27
C ALA A 44 12.43 -0.19 5.78
N ARG A 45 11.98 1.06 5.85
CA ARG A 45 10.59 1.39 6.24
C ARG A 45 9.57 0.82 5.26
N ALA A 46 9.83 0.88 3.96
CA ALA A 46 8.95 0.33 2.94
C ALA A 46 8.78 -1.20 3.11
N LYS A 47 9.87 -1.92 3.39
CA LYS A 47 9.83 -3.37 3.66
C LYS A 47 9.01 -3.71 4.91
N VAL A 48 9.17 -2.95 5.99
CA VAL A 48 8.38 -3.16 7.22
C VAL A 48 6.90 -2.93 6.95
N ILE A 49 6.53 -1.84 6.27
CA ILE A 49 5.14 -1.54 5.93
C ILE A 49 4.53 -2.63 5.03
N ALA A 50 5.30 -3.12 4.06
CA ALA A 50 4.86 -4.21 3.18
C ALA A 50 4.59 -5.49 3.97
N ALA A 51 5.53 -5.89 4.86
CA ALA A 51 5.37 -7.08 5.69
C ALA A 51 4.20 -6.98 6.67
N GLU A 52 3.99 -5.81 7.28
CA GLU A 52 2.81 -5.56 8.13
C GLU A 52 1.51 -5.59 7.32
N GLY A 53 1.52 -5.00 6.12
CA GLY A 53 0.38 -5.02 5.20
C GLY A 53 0.01 -6.45 4.80
N GLU A 54 1.01 -7.28 4.47
CA GLU A 54 0.82 -8.69 4.16
C GLU A 54 0.25 -9.46 5.35
N GLN A 55 0.78 -9.27 6.56
CA GLN A 55 0.26 -9.91 7.76
C GLN A 55 -1.21 -9.55 8.01
N ARG A 56 -1.57 -8.26 7.88
CA ARG A 56 -2.95 -7.80 8.05
C ARG A 56 -3.87 -8.40 6.98
N ALA A 57 -3.42 -8.44 5.73
CA ALA A 57 -4.16 -9.05 4.63
C ALA A 57 -4.38 -10.55 4.87
N SER A 58 -3.35 -11.31 5.28
CA SER A 58 -3.47 -12.73 5.60
C SER A 58 -4.45 -12.99 6.74
N ARG A 59 -4.46 -12.16 7.77
CA ARG A 59 -5.43 -12.28 8.88
C ARG A 59 -6.86 -12.05 8.42
N ALA A 60 -7.10 -10.99 7.64
CA ALA A 60 -8.42 -10.72 7.09
C ALA A 60 -8.91 -11.84 6.16
N LEU A 61 -8.02 -12.42 5.34
CA LEU A 61 -8.34 -13.56 4.49
C LEU A 61 -8.65 -14.83 5.29
N LYS A 62 -7.92 -15.08 6.38
CA LYS A 62 -8.20 -16.19 7.30
C LYS A 62 -9.59 -16.05 7.92
N GLU A 63 -9.91 -14.88 8.45
CA GLU A 63 -11.23 -14.60 9.05
C GLU A 63 -12.35 -14.76 8.02
N ALA A 64 -12.16 -14.23 6.79
CA ALA A 64 -13.11 -14.43 5.71
C ALA A 64 -13.29 -15.92 5.36
N ALA A 65 -12.22 -16.71 5.35
CA ALA A 65 -12.29 -18.15 5.11
C ALA A 65 -13.02 -18.90 6.22
N GLU A 66 -12.82 -18.52 7.49
CA GLU A 66 -13.52 -19.09 8.65
C GLU A 66 -15.03 -18.82 8.55
N VAL A 67 -15.43 -17.58 8.27
CA VAL A 67 -16.85 -17.19 8.08
C VAL A 67 -17.48 -17.95 6.91
N ILE A 68 -16.73 -18.17 5.83
CA ILE A 68 -17.21 -18.95 4.68
C ILE A 68 -17.39 -20.42 5.04
N ASN A 69 -16.52 -20.98 5.88
CA ASN A 69 -16.62 -22.37 6.32
C ASN A 69 -17.82 -22.59 7.25
N GLU A 70 -18.21 -21.59 8.05
CA GLU A 70 -19.40 -21.64 8.90
C GLU A 70 -20.71 -21.73 8.11
N SER A 71 -20.75 -21.19 6.89
CA SER A 71 -21.94 -21.19 6.04
C SER A 71 -21.64 -21.73 4.64
N PRO A 72 -21.95 -23.01 4.35
CA PRO A 72 -21.77 -23.60 3.02
C PRO A 72 -22.47 -22.82 1.88
N ALA A 73 -23.56 -22.11 2.19
CA ALA A 73 -24.24 -21.25 1.23
C ALA A 73 -23.39 -20.05 0.76
N ALA A 74 -22.43 -19.59 1.59
CA ALA A 74 -21.53 -18.49 1.25
C ALA A 74 -20.60 -18.84 0.07
N LEU A 75 -20.09 -20.08 0.03
CA LEU A 75 -19.29 -20.56 -1.12
C LEU A 75 -20.12 -20.55 -2.41
N GLN A 76 -21.38 -20.98 -2.34
CA GLN A 76 -22.25 -21.03 -3.50
C GLN A 76 -22.62 -19.64 -4.01
N LEU A 77 -22.88 -18.67 -3.12
CA LEU A 77 -23.09 -17.28 -3.50
C LEU A 77 -21.84 -16.66 -4.14
N ARG A 78 -20.65 -16.92 -3.57
CA ARG A 78 -19.38 -16.45 -4.15
C ARG A 78 -19.09 -17.08 -5.51
N TYR A 79 -19.45 -18.36 -5.70
CA TYR A 79 -19.39 -19.03 -7.00
C TYR A 79 -20.30 -18.33 -8.03
N LEU A 80 -21.57 -18.06 -7.67
CA LEU A 80 -22.51 -17.34 -8.54
C LEU A 80 -22.03 -15.91 -8.86
N GLN A 81 -21.46 -15.20 -7.89
CA GLN A 81 -20.85 -13.88 -8.12
C GLN A 81 -19.69 -13.96 -9.11
N THR A 82 -18.79 -14.95 -8.95
CA THR A 82 -17.66 -15.17 -9.85
C THR A 82 -18.15 -15.46 -11.27
N LEU A 83 -19.20 -16.29 -11.42
CA LEU A 83 -19.82 -16.54 -12.72
C LEU A 83 -20.40 -15.27 -13.34
N ASN A 84 -21.03 -14.40 -12.56
CA ASN A 84 -21.56 -13.13 -13.06
C ASN A 84 -20.43 -12.19 -13.53
N THR A 85 -19.33 -12.10 -12.77
CA THR A 85 -18.15 -11.31 -13.16
C THR A 85 -17.51 -11.84 -14.45
N VAL A 86 -17.32 -13.15 -14.56
CA VAL A 86 -16.77 -13.79 -15.77
C VAL A 86 -17.72 -13.64 -16.96
N SER A 87 -19.02 -13.76 -16.75
CA SER A 87 -20.04 -13.56 -17.80
C SER A 87 -20.08 -12.12 -18.29
N ALA A 88 -19.76 -11.14 -17.44
CA ALA A 88 -19.71 -9.73 -17.82
C ALA A 88 -18.49 -9.43 -18.73
N GLU A 89 -17.39 -10.17 -18.62
CA GLU A 89 -16.15 -9.95 -19.38
C GLU A 89 -16.14 -10.48 -20.83
N LYS A 90 -17.27 -10.98 -21.37
CA LYS A 90 -17.40 -11.41 -22.78
C LYS A 90 -16.29 -12.36 -23.29
N ASN A 91 -15.80 -13.30 -22.47
CA ASN A 91 -14.91 -14.37 -22.95
C ASN A 91 -15.70 -15.68 -23.18
N SER A 92 -15.73 -16.19 -24.41
CA SER A 92 -16.54 -17.36 -24.82
C SER A 92 -16.03 -18.72 -24.32
N THR A 93 -15.12 -18.73 -23.34
CA THR A 93 -14.57 -19.97 -22.76
C THR A 93 -15.16 -20.19 -21.38
N ILE A 94 -16.19 -21.01 -21.31
CA ILE A 94 -16.83 -21.44 -20.06
C ILE A 94 -15.92 -22.50 -19.43
N ILE A 95 -15.03 -22.09 -18.53
CA ILE A 95 -14.29 -23.03 -17.67
C ILE A 95 -15.18 -23.36 -16.49
N PHE A 96 -15.80 -24.55 -16.53
CA PHE A 96 -16.61 -25.06 -15.43
C PHE A 96 -15.74 -26.00 -14.59
N PRO A 97 -15.22 -25.58 -13.43
CA PRO A 97 -14.51 -26.48 -12.53
C PRO A 97 -15.55 -27.43 -11.91
N VAL A 98 -15.59 -28.67 -12.41
CA VAL A 98 -16.43 -29.72 -11.84
C VAL A 98 -15.81 -30.16 -10.50
N PRO A 99 -16.56 -30.14 -9.37
CA PRO A 99 -16.06 -30.61 -8.09
C PRO A 99 -15.57 -32.05 -8.20
N ILE A 100 -14.39 -32.33 -7.65
CA ILE A 100 -13.74 -33.65 -7.72
C ILE A 100 -14.63 -34.74 -7.09
N ASP A 101 -15.51 -34.36 -6.16
CA ASP A 101 -16.49 -35.26 -5.54
C ASP A 101 -17.43 -35.92 -6.56
N PHE A 102 -17.84 -35.20 -7.62
CA PHE A 102 -18.65 -35.77 -8.71
C PHE A 102 -17.83 -36.75 -9.58
N ILE A 103 -16.54 -36.47 -9.78
CA ILE A 103 -15.63 -37.32 -10.56
C ILE A 103 -15.33 -38.62 -9.79
N GLN A 104 -15.11 -38.54 -8.48
CA GLN A 104 -14.85 -39.71 -7.64
C GLN A 104 -16.04 -40.67 -7.58
N HIS A 105 -17.27 -40.17 -7.58
CA HIS A 105 -18.46 -41.02 -7.62
C HIS A 105 -18.58 -41.82 -8.94
N TYR A 106 -18.11 -41.24 -10.06
CA TYR A 106 -18.14 -41.89 -11.37
C TYR A 106 -16.95 -42.83 -11.60
N MET A 107 -15.78 -42.57 -11.00
CA MET A 107 -14.59 -43.42 -11.10
C MET A 107 -14.57 -44.60 -10.11
N ARG A 108 -15.45 -44.61 -9.10
CA ARG A 108 -15.53 -45.68 -8.09
C ARG A 108 -16.68 -46.66 -8.34
N LYS A 109 -16.86 -47.03 -9.62
CA LYS A 109 -17.74 -48.12 -10.06
C LYS A 109 -16.97 -49.08 -10.96
#